data_AF-A0A2V8WEW2-F1
#
_entry.id   AF-A0A2V8WEW2-F1
#
_cell.length_a   1.000
_cell.length_b   1.000
_cell.length_c   1.000
_cell.angle_alpha   90.00
_cell.angle_beta   90.00
_cell.angle_gamma   90.00
#
_symmetry.space_group_name_H-M   'P 1'
#
loop_
_entity.id
_entity.type
_entity.pdbx_description
1 polymer ?
#
loop_
_entity_poly.entity_id
_entity_poly.type
_entity_poly.pdbx_seq_one_letter_code
_entity_poly.pdbx_strand_id
1 'polypeptide(L)'
;MSIESRTKRRLVSAFVVAGLVLGAAVLVVGIAPGVKACITSSGCDFLTGGGWIVYWGNKATFGVGGGCKFGSPTWGHLEYHDHGTGLNVHGTGVTAYMDAGGDGTDPKTGQPIGIRDICGTARTNLYGDVFYHVQVRDFGEPGVNDTFDIRLKHCDSAGNNCGDYLYDTTNQCFPHYLGSYTPCAPGSGGGGNIQLHKPNASTTGSFGGSCPAF
;
A
#
# COMPACT_ATOMS: atom_id res chain seq x y z
N MET A 1 2.52 -53.06 61.60
CA MET A 1 2.48 -52.84 63.07
C MET A 1 2.14 -51.36 63.27
N SER A 2 0.87 -50.98 63.10
CA SER A 2 -0.22 -50.95 64.11
C SER A 2 0.10 -49.95 65.23
N ILE A 3 -0.33 -48.68 65.11
CA ILE A 3 -1.61 -48.07 65.54
C ILE A 3 -1.83 -48.12 67.07
N GLU A 4 -1.84 -46.93 67.69
CA GLU A 4 -2.68 -46.58 68.84
C GLU A 4 -2.90 -45.05 68.78
N SER A 5 -4.04 -44.51 68.33
CA SER A 5 -5.42 -44.52 68.87
C SER A 5 -5.59 -43.71 70.16
N ARG A 6 -6.38 -42.62 70.06
CA ARG A 6 -7.31 -42.04 71.08
C ARG A 6 -7.98 -40.80 70.45
N THR A 7 -9.14 -40.95 69.80
CA THR A 7 -10.52 -40.88 70.34
C THR A 7 -10.92 -39.51 70.91
N LYS A 8 -11.76 -38.75 70.18
CA LYS A 8 -12.92 -38.05 70.76
C LYS A 8 -14.13 -38.07 69.79
N ARG A 9 -15.21 -38.63 70.32
CA ARG A 9 -16.64 -38.58 69.93
C ARG A 9 -17.12 -37.11 69.89
N ARG A 10 -18.22 -36.65 69.28
CA ARG A 10 -19.35 -37.11 68.44
C ARG A 10 -20.20 -35.84 68.15
N LEU A 11 -20.84 -35.75 66.96
CA LEU A 11 -22.17 -35.11 66.67
C LEU A 11 -22.29 -33.57 66.91
N VAL A 12 -22.91 -32.72 66.09
CA VAL A 12 -24.19 -32.79 65.36
C VAL A 12 -24.18 -31.78 64.19
N SER A 13 -24.77 -32.15 63.05
CA SER A 13 -25.14 -31.28 61.92
C SER A 13 -26.32 -30.36 62.26
N ALA A 14 -26.32 -29.09 61.82
CA ALA A 14 -27.55 -28.42 61.34
C ALA A 14 -27.22 -27.10 60.63
N PHE A 15 -27.78 -26.96 59.42
CA PHE A 15 -27.90 -25.76 58.61
C PHE A 15 -28.72 -24.65 59.31
N VAL A 16 -28.43 -23.38 59.00
CA VAL A 16 -29.35 -22.22 58.71
C VAL A 16 -28.42 -20.99 58.57
N VAL A 17 -28.01 -20.57 57.36
CA VAL A 17 -28.66 -19.66 56.40
C VAL A 17 -28.97 -18.24 56.93
N ALA A 18 -28.37 -17.29 56.19
CA ALA A 18 -28.78 -15.92 55.94
C ALA A 18 -28.35 -14.79 56.90
N GLY A 19 -27.61 -13.85 56.32
CA GLY A 19 -27.92 -12.43 56.47
C GLY A 19 -26.81 -11.55 57.04
N LEU A 20 -25.64 -11.48 56.39
CA LEU A 20 -24.72 -10.36 56.65
C LEU A 20 -24.80 -9.33 55.53
N VAL A 21 -25.35 -8.17 55.89
CA VAL A 21 -25.38 -6.93 55.13
C VAL A 21 -23.93 -6.50 54.85
N LEU A 22 -23.55 -6.43 53.58
CA LEU A 22 -22.30 -5.79 53.15
C LEU A 22 -22.66 -4.61 52.26
N GLY A 23 -22.34 -3.41 52.76
CA GLY A 23 -22.54 -2.15 52.07
C GLY A 23 -21.81 -2.12 50.73
N ALA A 24 -22.51 -1.64 49.71
CA ALA A 24 -21.96 -1.44 48.38
C ALA A 24 -20.93 -0.30 48.41
N ALA A 25 -19.64 -0.65 48.39
CA ALA A 25 -18.61 0.25 47.89
C ALA A 25 -18.64 0.15 46.35
N VAL A 26 -19.30 1.11 45.69
CA VAL A 26 -19.20 1.27 44.24
C VAL A 26 -17.81 1.82 43.95
N LEU A 27 -16.87 0.93 43.66
CA LEU A 27 -15.58 1.33 43.09
C LEU A 27 -15.83 1.63 41.60
N VAL A 28 -16.08 2.90 41.29
CA VAL A 28 -16.01 3.38 39.91
C VAL A 28 -14.53 3.35 39.52
N VAL A 29 -14.07 2.22 39.01
CA VAL A 29 -12.83 2.21 38.22
C VAL A 29 -13.19 2.91 36.92
N GLY A 30 -12.80 4.18 36.84
CA GLY A 30 -12.85 4.92 35.60
C GLY A 30 -12.13 4.10 34.53
N ILE A 31 -12.89 3.55 33.59
CA ILE A 31 -12.38 3.22 32.28
C ILE A 31 -11.83 4.54 31.74
N ALA A 32 -10.52 4.71 31.84
CA ALA A 32 -9.81 5.71 31.06
C ALA A 32 -10.36 5.59 29.63
N PRO A 33 -10.72 6.71 28.97
CA PRO A 33 -11.21 6.64 27.60
C PRO A 33 -10.21 5.80 26.84
N GLY A 34 -10.70 4.67 26.32
CA GLY A 34 -9.88 3.62 25.78
C GLY A 34 -8.80 4.29 24.95
N VAL A 35 -7.54 4.11 25.37
CA VAL A 35 -6.41 4.31 24.48
C VAL A 35 -6.88 3.62 23.22
N LYS A 36 -7.14 4.37 22.15
CA LYS A 36 -7.37 3.76 20.85
C LYS A 36 -6.16 2.87 20.72
N ALA A 37 -6.34 1.56 20.90
CA ALA A 37 -5.34 0.61 20.51
C ALA A 37 -5.01 1.11 19.11
N CYS A 38 -3.76 1.55 18.92
CA CYS A 38 -3.24 1.71 17.59
C CYS A 38 -3.61 0.38 16.98
N ILE A 39 -4.58 0.38 16.05
CA ILE A 39 -4.68 -0.72 15.15
C ILE A 39 -3.35 -0.57 14.45
N THR A 40 -2.34 -1.29 14.96
CA THR A 40 -1.20 -1.71 14.18
C THR A 40 -1.83 -2.66 13.18
N SER A 41 -2.57 -2.07 12.24
CA SER A 41 -2.73 -2.69 10.97
C SER A 41 -1.28 -2.76 10.56
N SER A 42 -0.71 -3.97 10.56
CA SER A 42 0.34 -4.34 9.62
C SER A 42 -0.26 -4.25 8.21
N GLY A 43 -0.97 -3.16 7.94
CA GLY A 43 -1.81 -2.92 6.81
C GLY A 43 -0.91 -2.45 5.73
N CYS A 44 -1.15 -3.00 4.57
CA CYS A 44 -0.64 -2.43 3.34
C CYS A 44 -1.01 -0.94 3.24
N ASP A 45 -0.32 -0.22 2.36
CA ASP A 45 -0.51 1.19 2.12
C ASP A 45 -1.25 1.43 0.80
N PHE A 46 -1.33 2.71 0.43
CA PHE A 46 -1.71 3.13 -0.91
C PHE A 46 -0.86 4.32 -1.33
N LEU A 47 -0.65 4.45 -2.63
CA LEU A 47 0.11 5.51 -3.25
C LEU A 47 -0.78 6.18 -4.30
N THR A 48 -0.69 7.51 -4.36
CA THR A 48 -1.34 8.32 -5.39
C THR A 48 -0.33 9.31 -5.94
N GLY A 49 -0.42 9.62 -7.22
CA GLY A 49 0.42 10.65 -7.79
C GLY A 49 -0.04 11.05 -9.17
N GLY A 50 0.65 12.05 -9.69
CA GLY A 50 0.48 12.49 -11.05
C GLY A 50 1.55 13.50 -11.39
N GLY A 51 1.80 13.65 -12.68
CA GLY A 51 2.86 14.52 -13.13
C GLY A 51 3.29 14.22 -14.55
N TRP A 52 4.54 14.53 -14.84
CA TRP A 52 5.15 14.27 -16.12
C TRP A 52 6.63 13.93 -16.01
N ILE A 53 7.08 13.11 -16.95
CA ILE A 53 8.48 12.77 -17.23
C ILE A 53 8.84 13.21 -18.65
N VAL A 54 10.14 13.17 -18.98
CA VAL A 54 10.61 13.32 -20.36
C VAL A 54 11.12 11.98 -20.86
N TYR A 55 10.50 11.46 -21.92
CA TYR A 55 10.91 10.25 -22.61
C TYR A 55 11.30 10.59 -24.06
N TRP A 56 12.53 10.24 -24.45
CA TRP A 56 13.17 10.59 -25.72
C TRP A 56 12.98 12.05 -26.15
N GLY A 57 13.10 12.97 -25.19
CA GLY A 57 12.97 14.41 -25.41
C GLY A 57 11.53 14.93 -25.46
N ASN A 58 10.53 14.07 -25.35
CA ASN A 58 9.12 14.44 -25.34
C ASN A 58 8.53 14.32 -23.95
N LYS A 59 7.58 15.21 -23.63
CA LYS A 59 6.84 15.14 -22.37
C LYS A 59 5.89 13.94 -22.42
N ALA A 60 5.84 13.16 -21.34
CA ALA A 60 4.79 12.20 -21.09
C ALA A 60 4.12 12.50 -19.74
N THR A 61 2.80 12.65 -19.72
CA THR A 61 2.02 12.96 -18.52
C THR A 61 1.33 11.72 -17.98
N PHE A 62 1.10 11.66 -16.66
CA PHE A 62 0.42 10.53 -16.04
C PHE A 62 -0.39 10.94 -14.81
N GLY A 63 -1.35 10.09 -14.48
CA GLY A 63 -2.04 10.03 -13.19
C GLY A 63 -2.08 8.57 -12.74
N VAL A 64 -1.76 8.31 -11.48
CA VAL A 64 -1.59 6.95 -10.99
C VAL A 64 -2.09 6.82 -9.56
N GLY A 65 -2.76 5.70 -9.29
CA GLY A 65 -3.05 5.27 -7.94
C GLY A 65 -2.95 3.76 -7.83
N GLY A 66 -2.49 3.28 -6.69
CA GLY A 66 -2.38 1.86 -6.37
C GLY A 66 -2.48 1.67 -4.87
N GLY A 67 -3.03 0.56 -4.41
CA GLY A 67 -3.07 0.29 -2.99
C GLY A 67 -3.83 -0.96 -2.63
N CYS A 68 -3.61 -1.41 -1.41
CA CYS A 68 -4.53 -2.34 -0.80
C CYS A 68 -5.71 -1.56 -0.25
N LYS A 69 -6.93 -1.91 -0.67
CA LYS A 69 -8.15 -1.44 -0.01
C LYS A 69 -9.09 -2.58 0.30
N PHE A 70 -9.65 -2.54 1.50
CA PHE A 70 -10.63 -3.52 1.99
C PHE A 70 -10.16 -4.99 1.83
N GLY A 71 -8.87 -5.25 2.04
CA GLY A 71 -8.27 -6.58 1.97
C GLY A 71 -7.73 -6.98 0.60
N SER A 72 -7.80 -6.12 -0.43
CA SER A 72 -7.41 -6.45 -1.80
C SER A 72 -6.38 -5.49 -2.38
N PRO A 73 -5.27 -5.97 -3.00
CA PRO A 73 -4.19 -5.14 -3.58
C PRO A 73 -4.53 -4.61 -4.99
N THR A 74 -5.81 -4.48 -5.33
CA THR A 74 -6.30 -4.20 -6.70
C THR A 74 -7.04 -2.87 -6.80
N TRP A 75 -6.89 -1.99 -5.80
CA TRP A 75 -7.44 -0.65 -5.89
C TRP A 75 -6.47 0.26 -6.64
N GLY A 76 -7.00 1.10 -7.53
CA GLY A 76 -6.22 2.14 -8.17
C GLY A 76 -6.70 2.46 -9.58
N HIS A 77 -5.86 3.18 -10.30
CA HIS A 77 -6.07 3.56 -11.71
C HIS A 77 -4.73 3.94 -12.35
N LEU A 78 -4.73 4.03 -13.67
CA LEU A 78 -3.63 4.59 -14.44
C LEU A 78 -4.20 5.39 -15.61
N GLU A 79 -3.67 6.59 -15.81
CA GLU A 79 -3.74 7.34 -17.06
C GLU A 79 -2.32 7.69 -17.46
N TYR A 80 -1.95 7.49 -18.72
CA TYR A 80 -0.66 7.89 -19.26
C TYR A 80 -0.80 8.38 -20.70
N HIS A 81 -0.13 9.49 -21.01
CA HIS A 81 -0.11 10.07 -22.35
C HIS A 81 1.32 10.49 -22.70
N ASP A 82 1.93 9.82 -23.67
CA ASP A 82 3.19 10.26 -24.27
C ASP A 82 2.91 11.17 -25.47
N HIS A 83 3.31 12.43 -25.34
CA HIS A 83 3.09 13.44 -26.38
C HIS A 83 4.06 13.30 -27.57
N GLY A 84 5.13 12.52 -27.45
CA GLY A 84 6.08 12.26 -28.53
C GLY A 84 5.57 11.24 -29.54
N THR A 85 5.03 10.13 -29.05
CA THR A 85 4.44 9.08 -29.89
C THR A 85 2.94 9.26 -30.12
N GLY A 86 2.27 10.06 -29.30
CA GLY A 86 0.81 10.15 -29.26
C GLY A 86 0.14 8.95 -28.57
N LEU A 87 0.90 8.14 -27.85
CA LEU A 87 0.39 7.00 -27.08
C LEU A 87 -0.49 7.47 -25.92
N ASN A 88 -1.71 6.96 -25.84
CA ASN A 88 -2.63 7.11 -24.72
C ASN A 88 -2.87 5.73 -24.11
N VAL A 89 -2.73 5.62 -22.79
CA VAL A 89 -2.93 4.40 -22.01
C VAL A 89 -3.97 4.70 -20.94
N HIS A 90 -5.09 4.00 -21.02
CA HIS A 90 -6.16 4.05 -20.03
C HIS A 90 -6.18 2.72 -19.27
N GLY A 91 -5.85 2.77 -17.99
CA GLY A 91 -5.89 1.60 -17.10
C GLY A 91 -7.33 1.12 -16.90
N THR A 92 -7.59 -0.14 -17.24
CA THR A 92 -8.90 -0.78 -17.09
C THR A 92 -9.04 -1.56 -15.78
N GLY A 93 -7.94 -1.81 -15.08
CA GLY A 93 -7.96 -2.39 -13.74
C GLY A 93 -6.55 -2.64 -13.19
N VAL A 94 -6.40 -2.50 -11.88
CA VAL A 94 -5.16 -2.85 -11.17
C VAL A 94 -5.20 -4.35 -10.84
N THR A 95 -4.12 -5.07 -11.16
CA THR A 95 -3.96 -6.50 -10.90
C THR A 95 -2.91 -6.81 -9.85
N ALA A 96 -2.03 -5.84 -9.54
CA ALA A 96 -1.07 -5.96 -8.45
C ALA A 96 -0.71 -4.62 -7.84
N TYR A 97 -0.39 -4.66 -6.55
CA TYR A 97 0.23 -3.59 -5.79
C TYR A 97 1.30 -4.22 -4.91
N MET A 98 2.57 -3.87 -5.16
CA MET A 98 3.72 -4.53 -4.55
C MET A 98 4.68 -3.52 -3.92
N ASP A 99 5.28 -3.91 -2.81
CA ASP A 99 6.37 -3.18 -2.19
C ASP A 99 7.68 -3.48 -2.94
N ALA A 100 8.31 -2.43 -3.47
CA ALA A 100 9.58 -2.48 -4.18
C ALA A 100 10.75 -1.91 -3.35
N GLY A 101 10.52 -1.65 -2.05
CA GLY A 101 11.51 -1.16 -1.10
C GLY A 101 11.67 0.36 -1.12
N GLY A 102 12.80 0.83 -0.59
CA GLY A 102 13.07 2.26 -0.44
C GLY A 102 12.24 2.94 0.65
N ASP A 103 11.55 2.16 1.47
CA ASP A 103 10.67 2.63 2.54
C ASP A 103 11.42 3.44 3.59
N GLY A 104 10.80 4.53 4.03
CA GLY A 104 11.36 5.41 5.03
C GLY A 104 10.36 6.45 5.50
N THR A 105 10.87 7.56 6.02
CA THR A 105 10.07 8.70 6.44
C THR A 105 10.75 9.96 5.94
N ASP A 106 10.00 10.85 5.28
CA ASP A 106 10.53 12.17 4.92
C ASP A 106 10.91 12.91 6.21
N PRO A 107 12.19 13.29 6.39
CA PRO A 107 12.62 14.05 7.57
C PRO A 107 11.94 15.42 7.70
N LYS A 108 11.37 15.99 6.64
CA LYS A 108 10.70 17.29 6.69
C LYS A 108 9.25 17.19 7.15
N THR A 109 8.48 16.28 6.57
CA THR A 109 7.03 16.19 6.80
C THR A 109 6.62 15.06 7.74
N GLY A 110 7.50 14.07 7.95
CA GLY A 110 7.17 12.86 8.70
C GLY A 110 6.21 11.92 7.94
N GLN A 111 6.01 12.13 6.63
CA GLN A 111 5.24 11.24 5.77
C GLN A 111 6.07 10.03 5.34
N PRO A 112 5.43 8.87 5.07
CA PRO A 112 6.15 7.73 4.55
C PRO A 112 6.63 8.04 3.13
N ILE A 113 7.79 7.51 2.78
CA ILE A 113 8.36 7.53 1.42
C ILE A 113 8.64 6.07 1.04
N GLY A 114 8.74 5.78 -0.26
CA GLY A 114 8.96 4.41 -0.71
C GLY A 114 8.72 4.20 -2.20
N ILE A 115 8.96 2.96 -2.65
CA ILE A 115 8.78 2.51 -4.05
C ILE A 115 7.65 1.50 -4.10
N ARG A 116 6.73 1.67 -5.04
CA ARG A 116 5.66 0.71 -5.28
C ARG A 116 5.62 0.36 -6.75
N ASP A 117 5.44 -0.94 -7.00
CA ASP A 117 5.12 -1.44 -8.33
C ASP A 117 3.59 -1.61 -8.43
N ILE A 118 2.99 -0.99 -9.44
CA ILE A 118 1.55 -1.06 -9.71
C ILE A 118 1.37 -1.68 -11.08
N CYS A 119 0.66 -2.79 -11.14
CA CYS A 119 0.45 -3.51 -12.39
C CYS A 119 -1.04 -3.63 -12.68
N GLY A 120 -1.37 -3.79 -13.95
CA GLY A 120 -2.76 -3.88 -14.36
C GLY A 120 -2.97 -4.17 -15.82
N THR A 121 -4.22 -4.07 -16.23
CA THR A 121 -4.64 -4.10 -17.63
C THR A 121 -4.94 -2.70 -18.11
N ALA A 122 -4.69 -2.41 -19.38
CA ALA A 122 -5.01 -1.14 -19.98
C ALA A 122 -5.49 -1.31 -21.42
N ARG A 123 -6.21 -0.30 -21.91
CA ARG A 123 -6.46 -0.10 -23.33
C ARG A 123 -5.60 1.05 -23.84
N THR A 124 -5.02 0.87 -25.01
CA THR A 124 -4.21 1.89 -25.68
C THR A 124 -4.75 2.20 -27.07
N ASN A 125 -4.46 3.41 -27.56
CA ASN A 125 -4.78 3.80 -28.93
C ASN A 125 -3.82 3.21 -29.98
N LEU A 126 -2.58 2.85 -29.61
CA LEU A 126 -1.57 2.33 -30.55
C LEU A 126 -1.42 0.81 -30.54
N TYR A 127 -1.63 0.15 -29.39
CA TYR A 127 -1.33 -1.26 -29.20
C TYR A 127 -2.55 -2.12 -28.82
N GLY A 128 -3.74 -1.52 -28.72
CA GLY A 128 -4.93 -2.22 -28.24
C GLY A 128 -4.88 -2.51 -26.74
N ASP A 129 -5.49 -3.61 -26.32
CA ASP A 129 -5.54 -4.03 -24.92
C ASP A 129 -4.19 -4.68 -24.52
N VAL A 130 -3.61 -4.25 -23.40
CA VAL A 130 -2.27 -4.62 -22.93
C VAL A 130 -2.23 -4.82 -21.43
N PHE A 131 -1.13 -5.38 -20.92
CA PHE A 131 -0.77 -5.30 -19.51
C PHE A 131 0.23 -4.16 -19.30
N TYR A 132 0.09 -3.45 -18.19
CA TYR A 132 1.02 -2.41 -17.77
C TYR A 132 1.70 -2.77 -16.45
N HIS A 133 2.91 -2.26 -16.31
CA HIS A 133 3.62 -2.15 -15.05
C HIS A 133 4.14 -0.72 -14.94
N VAL A 134 3.82 -0.05 -13.83
CA VAL A 134 4.45 1.21 -13.47
C VAL A 134 5.22 1.06 -12.16
N GLN A 135 6.46 1.55 -12.15
CA GLN A 135 7.21 1.74 -10.91
C GLN A 135 7.15 3.20 -10.53
N VAL A 136 6.75 3.46 -9.29
CA VAL A 136 6.56 4.80 -8.74
C VAL A 136 7.29 4.94 -7.43
N ARG A 137 7.98 6.07 -7.25
CA ARG A 137 8.72 6.37 -6.04
C ARG A 137 8.39 7.75 -5.50
N ASP A 138 8.01 7.77 -4.24
CA ASP A 138 7.94 8.98 -3.42
C ASP A 138 9.31 9.23 -2.78
N PHE A 139 9.93 10.39 -3.05
CA PHE A 139 11.17 10.84 -2.42
C PHE A 139 10.95 11.83 -1.26
N GLY A 140 9.70 12.11 -0.90
CA GLY A 140 9.30 13.09 0.08
C GLY A 140 9.20 14.50 -0.50
N GLU A 141 8.79 15.45 0.34
CA GLU A 141 8.40 16.77 -0.12
C GLU A 141 9.63 17.66 -0.47
N PRO A 142 9.55 18.41 -1.58
CA PRO A 142 8.34 18.84 -2.31
C PRO A 142 7.96 18.00 -3.54
N GLY A 143 8.38 16.74 -3.65
CA GLY A 143 8.00 15.83 -4.76
C GLY A 143 8.78 16.01 -6.06
N VAL A 144 9.72 16.97 -6.13
CA VAL A 144 10.54 17.23 -7.33
C VAL A 144 11.52 16.11 -7.68
N ASN A 145 11.78 15.22 -6.72
CA ASN A 145 12.67 14.08 -6.91
C ASN A 145 11.90 12.78 -7.14
N ASP A 146 10.56 12.81 -7.12
CA ASP A 146 9.74 11.63 -7.33
C ASP A 146 9.98 11.03 -8.71
N THR A 147 9.74 9.73 -8.85
CA THR A 147 10.03 9.04 -10.11
C THR A 147 8.87 8.18 -10.59
N PHE A 148 8.74 8.07 -11.91
CA PHE A 148 7.73 7.26 -12.58
C PHE A 148 8.33 6.63 -13.83
N ASP A 149 8.11 5.32 -13.99
CA ASP A 149 8.45 4.58 -15.20
C ASP A 149 7.30 3.63 -15.58
N ILE A 150 7.10 3.40 -16.88
CA ILE A 150 6.03 2.53 -17.39
C ILE A 150 6.54 1.55 -18.44
N ARG A 151 6.02 0.32 -18.37
CA ARG A 151 6.26 -0.77 -19.31
C ARG A 151 4.95 -1.40 -19.74
N LEU A 152 4.82 -1.72 -21.03
CA LEU A 152 3.64 -2.33 -21.63
C LEU A 152 4.00 -3.62 -22.37
N LYS A 153 3.19 -4.68 -22.18
CA LYS A 153 3.32 -5.95 -22.91
C LYS A 153 1.97 -6.46 -23.42
N HIS A 154 2.01 -7.21 -24.52
CA HIS A 154 0.93 -8.09 -24.93
C HIS A 154 1.10 -9.43 -24.24
N CYS A 155 0.04 -9.94 -23.62
CA CYS A 155 0.03 -11.27 -23.02
C CYS A 155 -1.27 -11.99 -23.37
N ASP A 156 -1.31 -13.30 -23.17
CA ASP A 156 -2.58 -14.03 -23.18
C ASP A 156 -3.56 -13.48 -22.11
N SER A 157 -4.83 -13.86 -22.20
CA SER A 157 -5.87 -13.34 -21.30
C SER A 157 -5.63 -13.69 -19.83
N ALA A 158 -4.78 -14.66 -19.52
CA ALA A 158 -4.40 -15.02 -18.16
C ALA A 158 -3.16 -14.27 -17.65
N GLY A 159 -2.45 -13.55 -18.53
CA GLY A 159 -1.20 -12.88 -18.22
C GLY A 159 -0.01 -13.84 -18.04
N ASN A 160 -0.12 -15.08 -18.52
CA ASN A 160 0.89 -16.12 -18.28
C ASN A 160 1.98 -16.16 -19.36
N ASN A 161 1.59 -15.89 -20.61
CA ASN A 161 2.51 -15.86 -21.75
C ASN A 161 2.51 -14.45 -22.34
N CYS A 162 3.63 -13.75 -22.18
CA CYS A 162 3.82 -12.39 -22.69
C CYS A 162 4.84 -12.36 -23.82
N GLY A 163 4.62 -11.47 -24.79
CA GLY A 163 5.61 -11.11 -25.80
C GLY A 163 6.63 -10.09 -25.27
N ASP A 164 7.38 -9.52 -26.21
CA ASP A 164 8.31 -8.41 -25.94
C ASP A 164 7.58 -7.15 -25.46
N TYR A 165 8.35 -6.21 -24.90
CA TYR A 165 7.82 -4.88 -24.57
C TYR A 165 7.39 -4.14 -25.83
N LEU A 166 6.17 -3.61 -25.78
CA LEU A 166 5.60 -2.74 -26.81
C LEU A 166 6.03 -1.29 -26.60
N TYR A 167 6.20 -0.92 -25.33
CA TYR A 167 6.59 0.39 -24.87
C TYR A 167 7.29 0.24 -23.52
N ASP A 168 8.41 0.91 -23.34
CA ASP A 168 9.24 0.78 -22.14
C ASP A 168 10.06 2.05 -21.94
N THR A 169 9.73 2.82 -20.91
CA THR A 169 10.49 4.03 -20.58
C THR A 169 11.90 3.69 -20.07
N THR A 170 12.06 2.54 -19.41
CA THR A 170 13.31 2.13 -18.77
C THR A 170 14.44 1.88 -19.75
N ASN A 171 14.11 1.61 -21.03
CA ASN A 171 15.08 1.46 -22.11
C ASN A 171 15.86 2.73 -22.45
N GLN A 172 15.32 3.92 -22.12
CA GLN A 172 16.10 5.15 -22.23
C GLN A 172 17.02 5.28 -21.01
N CYS A 173 16.43 5.14 -19.83
CA CYS A 173 17.12 5.08 -18.56
C CYS A 173 16.14 4.79 -17.43
N PHE A 174 16.70 4.61 -16.23
CA PHE A 174 15.92 4.32 -15.05
C PHE A 174 16.61 4.87 -13.79
N PRO A 175 15.91 5.62 -12.93
CA PRO A 175 14.50 6.04 -13.05
C PRO A 175 14.32 7.38 -13.80
N HIS A 176 13.11 7.66 -14.28
CA HIS A 176 12.73 9.00 -14.76
C HIS A 176 12.20 9.89 -13.64
N TYR A 177 12.81 11.06 -13.46
CA TYR A 177 12.42 12.06 -12.47
C TYR A 177 11.28 12.94 -12.94
N LEU A 178 10.33 13.22 -12.05
CA LEU A 178 9.21 14.08 -12.36
C LEU A 178 9.70 15.50 -12.63
N GLY A 179 9.27 16.08 -13.73
CA GLY A 179 9.55 17.48 -14.03
C GLY A 179 10.97 17.78 -14.47
N SER A 180 11.78 16.75 -14.72
CA SER A 180 13.12 16.95 -15.25
C SER A 180 13.13 16.97 -16.76
N TYR A 181 13.74 18.02 -17.33
CA TYR A 181 14.05 18.09 -18.76
C TYR A 181 15.32 17.34 -19.13
N THR A 182 16.13 16.99 -18.14
CA THR A 182 17.29 16.11 -18.30
C THR A 182 16.82 14.70 -17.95
N PRO A 183 16.73 13.77 -18.92
CA PRO A 183 16.40 12.40 -18.61
C PRO A 183 17.30 11.87 -17.49
N CYS A 184 16.74 11.03 -16.60
CA CYS A 184 17.50 10.29 -15.59
C CYS A 184 18.22 11.12 -14.52
N ALA A 185 17.99 12.43 -14.45
CA ALA A 185 18.53 13.28 -13.40
C ALA A 185 17.42 14.12 -12.77
N PRO A 186 17.48 14.41 -11.46
CA PRO A 186 16.54 15.32 -10.83
C PRO A 186 16.56 16.70 -11.49
N GLY A 187 15.40 17.35 -11.54
CA GLY A 187 15.23 18.67 -12.12
C GLY A 187 14.32 19.55 -11.27
N SER A 188 14.33 20.85 -11.55
CA SER A 188 13.51 21.84 -10.83
C SER A 188 12.25 22.25 -11.60
N GLY A 189 11.84 21.50 -12.62
CA GLY A 189 10.80 21.90 -13.56
C GLY A 189 9.36 21.80 -13.04
N GLY A 190 9.13 21.40 -11.79
CA GLY A 190 7.78 21.30 -11.20
C GLY A 190 6.95 20.21 -11.88
N GLY A 191 7.34 18.96 -11.66
CA GLY A 191 6.88 17.80 -12.42
C GLY A 191 5.52 17.23 -12.07
N GLY A 192 5.00 17.56 -10.89
CA GLY A 192 3.95 16.78 -10.24
C GLY A 192 4.40 16.34 -8.86
N ASN A 193 3.71 15.35 -8.31
CA ASN A 193 3.96 14.84 -6.96
C ASN A 193 3.42 13.40 -6.84
N ILE A 194 4.18 12.54 -6.18
CA ILE A 194 3.79 11.20 -5.76
C ILE A 194 3.73 11.22 -4.24
N GLN A 195 2.70 10.60 -3.68
CA GLN A 195 2.48 10.55 -2.25
C GLN A 195 2.17 9.13 -1.84
N LEU A 196 3.05 8.57 -1.03
CA LEU A 196 2.79 7.36 -0.26
C LEU A 196 2.02 7.74 1.00
N HIS A 197 0.96 7.00 1.28
CA HIS A 197 0.07 7.29 2.41
C HIS A 197 0.23 6.26 3.51
N LYS A 198 0.15 6.73 4.75
CA LYS A 198 0.18 5.85 5.93
C LYS A 198 -0.99 4.85 5.88
N PRO A 199 -0.78 3.61 6.34
CA PRO A 199 -1.88 2.67 6.52
C PRO A 199 -3.01 3.26 7.37
N ASN A 200 -4.25 2.99 6.97
CA ASN A 200 -5.46 3.39 7.67
C ASN A 200 -6.50 2.27 7.65
N ALA A 201 -7.66 2.48 8.27
CA ALA A 201 -8.70 1.45 8.38
C ALA A 201 -9.23 0.92 7.02
N SER A 202 -9.07 1.68 5.94
CA SER A 202 -9.44 1.24 4.59
C SER A 202 -8.31 0.49 3.87
N THR A 203 -7.07 0.56 4.34
CA THR A 203 -5.89 -0.03 3.68
C THR A 203 -5.50 -1.35 4.34
N THR A 204 -6.48 -2.22 4.50
CA THR A 204 -6.28 -3.57 5.02
C THR A 204 -5.83 -4.52 3.91
N GLY A 205 -5.19 -5.64 4.29
CA GLY A 205 -4.70 -6.66 3.37
C GLY A 205 -3.17 -6.66 3.28
N SER A 206 -2.66 -7.27 2.21
CA SER A 206 -1.23 -7.46 1.96
C SER A 206 -0.91 -7.17 0.50
N PHE A 207 0.33 -6.75 0.25
CA PHE A 207 0.88 -6.61 -1.09
C PHE A 207 0.77 -7.94 -1.87
N GLY A 208 0.68 -7.83 -3.20
CA GLY A 208 0.65 -8.98 -4.10
C GLY A 208 -0.15 -8.72 -5.35
N GLY A 209 -0.53 -9.81 -6.02
CA GLY A 209 -1.26 -9.79 -7.30
C GLY A 209 -0.44 -10.40 -8.43
N SER A 210 -0.85 -10.13 -9.67
CA SER A 210 -0.15 -10.57 -10.88
C SER A 210 0.38 -9.36 -11.65
N CYS A 211 1.65 -9.44 -12.08
CA CYS A 211 2.31 -8.41 -12.86
C CYS A 211 2.95 -8.98 -14.14
N PRO A 212 2.17 -9.22 -15.21
CA PRO A 212 2.71 -9.79 -16.44
C PRO A 212 3.71 -8.88 -17.19
N ALA A 213 3.58 -7.56 -17.01
CA ALA A 213 4.46 -6.55 -17.62
C ALA A 213 5.70 -6.19 -16.77
N PHE A 214 6.01 -6.99 -15.74
CA PHE A 214 7.21 -6.81 -14.91
C PHE A 214 8.51 -6.96 -15.70
#